data_AF-L0K394-F1
#
_entry.id   AF-L0K394-F1
#
_cell.length_a   1.000
_cell.length_b   1.000
_cell.length_c   1.000
_cell.angle_alpha   90.00
_cell.angle_beta   90.00
_cell.angle_gamma   90.00
#
_symmetry.space_group_name_H-M   'P 1'
#
loop_
_entity.id
_entity.type
_entity.pdbx_description
1 polymer ?
#
loop_
_entity_poly.entity_id
_entity_poly.type
_entity_poly.pdbx_seq_one_letter_code
_entity_poly.pdbx_strand_id
1 'polypeptide(L)'
;MNEIEQTDQTDREEILELLEETIKTTHKHIEPGEADSLEEQHLQIKWIRTFGYLTGQYRRLLKDEDIDQLHEDADLVNRVLDLRDP
;
A
#
# COMPACT_ATOMS: atom_id res chain seq x y z
N MET A 1 -4.05 25.51 -1.54
CA MET A 1 -4.30 24.16 -1.01
C MET A 1 -3.62 23.11 -1.93
N ASN A 2 -2.45 23.41 -2.54
CA ASN A 2 -1.86 22.54 -3.57
C ASN A 2 -0.48 21.97 -3.21
N GLU A 3 0.30 22.61 -2.33
CA GLU A 3 1.64 22.11 -1.99
C GLU A 3 1.60 20.98 -0.96
N ILE A 4 0.63 20.99 -0.04
CA ILE A 4 0.51 19.99 1.04
C ILE A 4 0.02 18.65 0.45
N GLU A 5 -1.02 18.67 -0.38
CA GLU A 5 -1.55 17.46 -1.06
C GLU A 5 -0.51 16.83 -1.99
N GLN A 6 0.27 17.62 -2.72
CA GLN A 6 1.36 17.10 -3.56
C GLN A 6 2.49 16.46 -2.75
N THR A 7 2.78 16.97 -1.55
CA THR A 7 3.78 16.39 -0.66
C THR A 7 3.29 15.05 -0.10
N ASP A 8 2.06 14.98 0.38
CA ASP A 8 1.46 13.75 0.91
C ASP A 8 1.36 12.64 -0.15
N GLN A 9 1.03 13.00 -1.41
CA GLN A 9 1.01 12.05 -2.52
C GLN A 9 2.41 11.52 -2.86
N THR A 10 3.42 12.39 -2.87
CA THR A 10 4.82 11.99 -3.13
C THR A 10 5.34 11.07 -2.02
N ASP A 11 5.08 11.42 -0.75
CA ASP A 11 5.47 10.60 0.40
C ASP A 11 4.81 9.21 0.36
N ARG A 12 3.55 9.13 -0.08
CA ARG A 12 2.83 7.87 -0.23
C ARG A 12 3.43 6.99 -1.34
N GLU A 13 3.73 7.57 -2.50
CA GLU A 13 4.35 6.84 -3.61
C GLU A 13 5.72 6.27 -3.19
N GLU A 14 6.55 7.06 -2.52
CA GLU A 14 7.83 6.61 -1.96
C GLU A 14 7.66 5.44 -0.96
N ILE A 15 6.64 5.52 -0.09
CA ILE A 15 6.32 4.44 0.85
C ILE A 15 5.87 3.17 0.11
N LEU A 16 5.08 3.30 -0.95
CA LEU A 16 4.63 2.15 -1.75
C LEU A 16 5.79 1.47 -2.46
N GLU A 17 6.71 2.23 -3.05
CA GLU A 17 7.93 1.70 -3.68
C GLU A 17 8.78 0.93 -2.66
N LEU A 18 9.02 1.53 -1.49
CA LEU A 18 9.78 0.89 -0.42
C LEU A 18 9.11 -0.41 0.06
N LEU A 19 7.78 -0.39 0.22
CA LEU A 19 7.01 -1.58 0.61
C LEU A 19 7.10 -2.67 -0.46
N GLU A 20 7.01 -2.32 -1.74
CA GLU A 20 7.11 -3.26 -2.85
C GLU A 20 8.49 -3.95 -2.87
N GLU A 21 9.56 -3.17 -2.76
CA GLU A 21 10.94 -3.72 -2.68
C GLU A 21 11.13 -4.65 -1.48
N THR A 22 10.59 -4.25 -0.33
CA THR A 22 10.67 -5.04 0.92
C THR A 22 9.87 -6.33 0.82
N ILE A 23 8.68 -6.29 0.20
CA ILE A 23 7.84 -7.47 -0.06
C ILE A 23 8.58 -8.45 -0.98
N LYS A 24 9.17 -7.98 -2.08
CA LYS A 24 9.95 -8.80 -3.01
C LYS A 24 11.14 -9.46 -2.31
N THR A 25 11.84 -8.72 -1.46
CA THR A 25 12.97 -9.24 -0.68
C THR A 25 12.53 -10.28 0.35
N THR A 26 11.44 -10.00 1.06
CA THR A 26 10.86 -10.95 2.02
C THR A 26 10.40 -12.23 1.34
N HIS A 27 9.79 -12.14 0.16
CA HIS A 27 9.37 -13.30 -0.62
C HIS A 27 10.55 -14.22 -0.98
N LYS A 28 11.69 -13.65 -1.38
CA LYS A 28 12.92 -14.42 -1.67
C LYS A 28 13.44 -15.20 -0.47
N HIS A 29 13.19 -14.75 0.76
CA HIS A 29 13.56 -15.50 1.97
C HIS A 29 12.62 -16.69 2.26
N ILE A 30 11.43 -16.70 1.65
CA ILE A 30 10.43 -17.77 1.81
C ILE A 30 10.55 -18.81 0.68
N GLU A 31 10.98 -18.37 -0.51
CA GLU A 31 11.05 -19.17 -1.74
C GLU A 31 11.87 -20.47 -1.65
N PRO A 32 12.97 -20.57 -0.87
CA PRO A 32 13.59 -21.85 -0.56
C PRO A 32 12.59 -22.67 0.28
N GLY A 33 11.89 -23.58 -0.37
CA GLY A 33 10.73 -24.27 0.19
C GLY A 33 11.05 -25.29 1.29
N GLU A 34 12.31 -25.64 1.50
CA GLU A 34 12.72 -26.66 2.46
C GLU A 34 13.60 -26.04 3.56
N ALA A 35 13.15 -26.21 4.80
CA ALA A 35 13.90 -25.86 6.00
C ALA A 35 14.38 -27.15 6.66
N ASP A 36 15.70 -27.34 6.72
CA ASP A 36 16.35 -28.57 7.15
C ASP A 36 16.46 -28.68 8.69
N SER A 37 16.21 -27.58 9.39
CA SER A 37 16.28 -27.48 10.84
C SER A 37 15.04 -26.82 11.46
N LEU A 38 14.79 -27.10 12.74
CA LEU A 38 13.74 -26.42 13.52
C LEU A 38 13.95 -24.91 13.60
N GLU A 39 15.21 -24.45 13.60
CA GLU A 39 15.54 -23.03 13.61
C GLU A 39 15.15 -22.37 12.29
N GLU A 40 15.46 -23.00 11.16
CA GLU A 40 15.06 -22.52 9.83
C GLU A 40 13.55 -22.52 9.67
N GLN A 41 12.84 -23.54 10.16
CA GLN A 41 11.36 -23.57 10.15
C GLN A 41 10.77 -22.41 10.95
N HIS A 42 11.32 -22.11 12.14
CA HIS A 42 10.89 -20.95 12.92
C HIS A 42 11.16 -19.62 12.21
N LEU A 43 12.30 -19.51 11.53
CA LEU A 43 12.65 -18.33 10.76
C LEU A 43 11.73 -18.16 9.54
N GLN A 44 11.42 -19.24 8.84
CA GLN A 44 10.50 -19.25 7.70
C GLN A 44 9.09 -18.83 8.12
N ILE A 45 8.59 -19.31 9.26
CA ILE A 45 7.29 -18.87 9.82
C ILE A 45 7.29 -17.36 10.10
N LYS A 46 8.39 -16.81 10.63
CA LYS A 46 8.52 -15.36 10.85
C LYS A 46 8.47 -14.61 9.52
N TRP A 47 9.20 -15.06 8.51
CA TRP A 47 9.18 -14.44 7.19
C TRP A 47 7.80 -14.47 6.54
N ILE A 48 7.08 -15.59 6.60
CA ILE A 48 5.71 -15.72 6.08
C ILE A 48 4.77 -14.73 6.77
N ARG A 49 4.86 -14.59 8.09
CA ARG A 49 4.03 -13.62 8.85
C ARG A 49 4.36 -12.19 8.45
N THR A 50 5.64 -11.84 8.35
CA THR A 50 6.10 -10.53 7.90
C THR A 50 5.61 -10.22 6.49
N PHE A 51 5.71 -11.19 5.57
CA PHE A 51 5.20 -11.06 4.21
C PHE A 51 3.70 -10.78 4.17
N GLY A 52 2.90 -11.54 4.93
CA GLY A 52 1.46 -11.33 5.03
C GLY A 52 1.09 -9.94 5.60
N TYR A 53 1.85 -9.46 6.58
CA TYR A 53 1.66 -8.14 7.14
C TYR A 53 1.97 -7.04 6.11
N LEU A 54 3.14 -7.10 5.48
CA LEU A 54 3.60 -6.09 4.51
C LEU A 54 2.67 -6.01 3.28
N THR A 55 2.30 -7.15 2.71
CA THR A 55 1.33 -7.21 1.60
C THR A 55 -0.04 -6.66 1.99
N GLY A 56 -0.46 -6.85 3.24
CA GLY A 56 -1.66 -6.24 3.80
C GLY A 56 -1.59 -4.72 3.88
N GLN A 57 -0.46 -4.14 4.33
CA GLN A 57 -0.26 -2.69 4.38
C GLN A 57 -0.22 -2.08 2.98
N TYR A 58 0.52 -2.69 2.05
CA TYR A 58 0.57 -2.27 0.66
C TYR A 58 -0.82 -2.19 0.02
N ARG A 59 -1.66 -3.22 0.22
CA ARG A 59 -3.05 -3.22 -0.28
C ARG A 59 -3.91 -2.14 0.36
N ARG A 60 -3.71 -1.82 1.64
CA ARG A 60 -4.47 -0.76 2.32
C ARG A 60 -4.13 0.59 1.72
N LEU A 61 -2.85 0.91 1.61
CA LEU A 61 -2.39 2.17 1.02
C LEU A 61 -2.90 2.35 -0.41
N LEU A 62 -2.87 1.29 -1.24
CA LEU A 62 -3.48 1.33 -2.59
C LEU A 62 -4.96 1.70 -2.55
N LYS A 63 -5.73 1.13 -1.62
CA LYS A 63 -7.18 1.41 -1.50
C LYS A 63 -7.48 2.79 -0.92
N ASP A 64 -6.59 3.33 -0.09
CA ASP A 64 -6.78 4.66 0.47
C ASP A 64 -6.73 5.72 -0.65
N GLU A 65 -5.86 5.55 -1.66
CA GLU A 65 -5.87 6.37 -2.89
C GLU A 65 -7.16 6.23 -3.70
N ASP A 66 -7.68 5.01 -3.86
CA ASP A 66 -8.96 4.81 -4.53
C ASP A 66 -10.08 5.60 -3.84
N ILE A 67 -10.05 5.70 -2.50
CA ILE A 67 -11.05 6.44 -1.72
C ILE A 67 -10.86 7.94 -1.86
N ASP A 68 -9.62 8.44 -1.77
CA ASP A 68 -9.33 9.86 -1.92
C ASP A 68 -9.70 10.36 -3.33
N GLN A 69 -9.38 9.60 -4.37
CA GLN A 69 -9.77 9.93 -5.75
C GLN A 69 -11.30 9.95 -5.93
N LEU A 70 -12.02 9.02 -5.31
CA LEU A 70 -13.49 9.01 -5.34
C LEU A 70 -14.10 10.21 -4.62
N HIS A 71 -13.48 10.70 -3.55
CA HIS A 71 -13.90 11.93 -2.89
C HIS A 71 -13.69 13.16 -3.77
N GLU A 72 -12.55 13.27 -4.44
CA GLU A 72 -12.30 14.35 -5.40
C GLU A 72 -13.32 14.35 -6.54
N ASP A 73 -13.61 13.18 -7.09
CA ASP A 73 -14.60 13.01 -8.15
C ASP A 73 -16.01 13.40 -7.68
N ALA A 74 -16.38 13.01 -6.45
CA ALA A 74 -17.66 13.39 -5.85
C ALA A 74 -17.77 14.90 -5.64
N ASP A 75 -16.70 15.55 -5.18
CA ASP A 75 -16.63 17.00 -5.02
C ASP A 75 -16.75 17.74 -6.36
N LEU A 76 -16.11 17.24 -7.42
CA LEU A 76 -16.25 17.80 -8.77
C LEU A 76 -17.69 17.69 -9.27
N VAL A 77 -18.33 16.53 -9.08
CA VAL A 77 -19.73 16.32 -9.46
C VAL A 77 -20.66 17.25 -8.68
N ASN A 78 -20.49 17.37 -7.37
CA ASN A 78 -21.30 18.26 -6.53
C ASN A 78 -21.16 19.72 -6.97
N ARG A 79 -19.94 20.21 -7.23
CA ARG A 79 -19.73 21.58 -7.74
C ARG A 79 -20.42 21.81 -9.08
N VAL A 80 -20.40 20.84 -9.98
CA VAL A 80 -21.09 20.94 -11.29
C VAL A 80 -22.61 20.99 -11.11
N LEU A 81 -23.16 20.23 -10.17
CA LEU A 81 -24.58 20.23 -9.85
C LEU A 81 -25.01 21.56 -9.20
N ASP A 82 -24.23 22.09 -8.25
CA ASP A 82 -24.48 23.39 -7.61
C ASP A 82 -24.41 24.56 -8.61
N LEU A 83 -23.57 24.46 -9.65
CA LEU A 83 -23.51 25.45 -10.73
C LEU A 83 -24.69 25.35 -11.72
N ARG A 84 -25.49 24.29 -11.64
CA ARG A 84 -26.58 23.99 -12.57
C ARG A 84 -27.96 24.39 -12.05
N ASP A 85 -28.09 24.63 -10.74
CA ASP A 85 -29.29 25.18 -10.10
C ASP A 85 -29.01 26.63 -9.62
N PRO A 86 -29.44 27.66 -10.37
CA PRO A 86 -29.31 29.07 -9.97
C PRO A 86 -30.34 29.53 -8.93
#